data_AF-A0AAV3U8K1-F1
#
_entry.id   AF-A0AAV3U8K1-F1
#
_cell.length_a   1.000
_cell.length_b   1.000
_cell.length_c   1.000
_cell.angle_alpha   90.00
_cell.angle_beta   90.00
_cell.angle_gamma   90.00
#
_symmetry.space_group_name_H-M   'P 1'
#
loop_
_entity.id
_entity.type
_entity.pdbx_description
1 polymer ?
#
loop_
_entity_poly.entity_id
_entity_poly.type
_entity_poly.pdbx_seq_one_letter_code
_entity_poly.pdbx_strand_id
1 'polypeptide(L)'
;MEIETVLKVIVSGVALFGIWKFFYQIKSWKKSYFRDEYKFSKEFLGDIDNKEINLHPYSVEKGYQAIAGTDTVKAQEVEYILSLEDPLQCLDDYILSRQLMEKIDTKGDLKVRFKKRYSFKLYRTWLKAMYTFFYIFFAFLAISPFLAQDYFGIPVFKMFTYLVFTLPFGGIYAWAALNAFSKIRRGEHLVCNQSQHTQRVILKT
;
A
#
# COMPACT_ATOMS: atom_id res chain seq x y z
N MET A 1 -18.90 41.28 25.09
CA MET A 1 -18.42 40.01 24.48
C MET A 1 -18.15 39.07 25.64
N GLU A 2 -18.88 37.97 25.72
CA GLU A 2 -18.79 37.05 26.86
C GLU A 2 -17.41 36.39 26.88
N ILE A 3 -16.84 36.21 28.06
CA ILE A 3 -15.52 35.57 28.26
C ILE A 3 -15.49 34.19 27.58
N GLU A 4 -16.64 33.49 27.58
CA GLU A 4 -16.82 32.21 26.91
C GLU A 4 -16.58 32.29 25.40
N THR A 5 -17.02 33.36 24.73
CA THR A 5 -16.82 33.53 23.28
C THR A 5 -15.33 33.74 22.96
N VAL A 6 -14.62 34.51 23.78
CA VAL A 6 -13.17 34.76 23.62
C VAL A 6 -12.39 33.46 23.82
N LEU A 7 -12.75 32.68 24.84
CA LEU A 7 -12.09 31.41 25.15
C LEU A 7 -12.28 30.38 24.02
N LYS A 8 -13.48 30.29 23.44
CA LYS A 8 -13.76 29.44 22.26
C LYS A 8 -12.89 29.82 21.06
N VAL A 9 -12.76 31.11 20.76
CA VAL A 9 -11.92 31.59 19.63
C VAL A 9 -10.45 31.25 19.82
N ILE A 10 -9.91 31.43 21.04
CA ILE A 10 -8.50 31.10 21.35
C ILE A 10 -8.27 29.59 21.21
N VAL A 11 -9.15 28.77 21.79
CA VAL A 11 -9.04 27.31 21.72
C VAL A 11 -9.14 26.81 20.28
N SER A 12 -10.07 27.35 19.48
CA SER A 12 -10.18 27.05 18.06
C SER A 12 -8.93 27.46 17.28
N GLY A 13 -8.34 28.62 17.57
CA GLY A 13 -7.11 29.09 16.93
C GLY A 13 -5.91 28.18 17.22
N VAL A 14 -5.73 27.76 18.48
CA VAL A 14 -4.67 26.82 18.88
C VAL A 14 -4.85 25.46 18.20
N ALA A 15 -6.09 24.97 18.11
CA ALA A 15 -6.39 23.71 17.43
C ALA A 15 -6.02 23.76 15.93
N LEU A 16 -6.41 24.83 15.23
CA LEU A 16 -6.08 25.03 13.82
C LEU A 16 -4.57 25.13 13.58
N PHE A 17 -3.85 25.83 14.46
CA PHE A 17 -2.40 25.95 14.37
C PHE A 17 -1.69 24.61 14.58
N GLY A 18 -2.17 23.80 15.55
CA GLY A 18 -1.68 22.45 15.77
C GLY A 18 -1.84 21.55 14.54
N ILE A 19 -3.03 21.58 13.92
CA ILE A 19 -3.33 20.84 12.68
C ILE A 19 -2.40 21.27 11.55
N TRP A 20 -2.23 22.59 11.34
CA TRP A 20 -1.36 23.09 10.28
C TRP A 20 0.11 22.66 10.45
N LYS A 21 0.65 22.80 11.68
CA LYS A 21 2.02 22.38 12.00
C LYS A 21 2.23 20.87 11.77
N PHE A 22 1.26 20.06 12.17
CA PHE A 22 1.30 18.61 11.97
C PHE A 22 1.40 18.24 10.48
N PHE A 23 0.57 18.84 9.63
CA PHE A 23 0.64 18.62 8.18
C PHE A 23 1.96 19.10 7.57
N TYR A 24 2.49 20.24 8.01
CA TYR A 24 3.77 20.75 7.52
C TYR A 24 4.93 19.80 7.87
N GLN A 25 4.96 19.30 9.11
CA GLN A 25 5.98 18.37 9.58
C GLN A 25 5.98 17.07 8.77
N ILE A 26 4.79 16.50 8.52
CA ILE A 26 4.65 15.29 7.70
C ILE A 26 5.21 15.51 6.29
N LYS A 27 4.93 16.67 5.68
CA LYS A 27 5.42 16.98 4.33
C LYS A 27 6.94 17.08 4.29
N SER A 28 7.54 17.75 5.26
CA SER A 28 9.01 17.89 5.34
C SER A 28 9.70 16.55 5.55
N TRP A 29 9.13 15.67 6.36
CA TRP A 29 9.69 14.35 6.63
C TRP A 29 9.72 13.47 5.36
N LYS A 30 8.63 13.45 4.58
CA LYS A 30 8.57 12.69 3.31
C LYS A 30 9.71 13.04 2.35
N LYS A 31 10.04 14.34 2.22
CA LYS A 31 11.13 14.77 1.33
C LYS A 31 12.50 14.26 1.79
N SER A 32 12.78 14.31 3.09
CA SER A 32 14.04 13.76 3.61
C SER A 32 14.11 12.26 3.38
N TYR A 33 13.02 11.55 3.69
CA TYR A 33 12.90 10.11 3.53
C TYR A 33 13.24 9.64 2.11
N PHE A 34 12.63 10.24 1.07
CA PHE A 34 12.91 9.87 -0.32
C PHE A 34 14.36 10.15 -0.75
N ARG A 35 14.97 11.21 -0.21
CA ARG A 35 16.38 11.51 -0.49
C ARG A 35 17.29 10.44 0.11
N ASP A 36 16.97 10.01 1.32
CA ASP A 36 17.76 9.01 2.04
C ASP A 36 17.58 7.62 1.41
N GLU A 37 16.37 7.24 0.97
CA GLU A 37 16.12 6.04 0.15
C GLU A 37 16.90 6.06 -1.17
N TYR A 38 16.92 7.20 -1.87
CA TYR A 38 17.67 7.34 -3.11
C TYR A 38 19.17 7.16 -2.90
N LYS A 39 19.74 7.80 -1.87
CA LYS A 39 21.16 7.66 -1.54
C LYS A 39 21.52 6.22 -1.20
N PHE A 40 20.74 5.60 -0.32
CA PHE A 40 20.93 4.20 0.06
C PHE A 40 20.88 3.27 -1.15
N SER A 41 19.84 3.40 -1.98
CA SER A 41 19.67 2.55 -3.17
C SER A 41 20.81 2.75 -4.16
N LYS A 42 21.26 3.99 -4.35
CA LYS A 42 22.39 4.31 -5.24
C LYS A 42 23.71 3.71 -4.75
N GLU A 43 23.99 3.82 -3.46
CA GLU A 43 25.20 3.27 -2.84
C GLU A 43 25.18 1.74 -2.89
N PHE A 44 24.11 1.11 -2.41
CA PHE A 44 23.98 -0.34 -2.36
C PHE A 44 24.01 -1.00 -3.75
N LEU A 45 23.26 -0.47 -4.72
CA LEU A 45 23.27 -1.03 -6.08
C LEU A 45 24.62 -0.78 -6.78
N GLY A 46 25.28 0.35 -6.50
CA GLY A 46 26.64 0.62 -6.98
C GLY A 46 27.67 -0.36 -6.42
N ASP A 47 27.56 -0.71 -5.14
CA ASP A 47 28.44 -1.70 -4.50
C ASP A 47 28.26 -3.11 -5.08
N ILE A 48 27.02 -3.46 -5.49
CA ILE A 48 26.72 -4.73 -6.16
C ILE A 48 27.29 -4.77 -7.59
N ASP A 49 27.05 -3.72 -8.38
CA ASP A 49 27.41 -3.69 -9.81
C ASP A 49 28.92 -3.67 -10.03
N ASN A 50 29.65 -2.95 -9.17
CA ASN A 50 31.11 -2.83 -9.31
C ASN A 50 31.87 -4.11 -8.92
N LYS A 51 31.20 -5.13 -8.35
CA LYS A 51 31.81 -6.36 -7.79
C LYS A 51 33.02 -6.11 -6.86
N GLU A 52 33.21 -4.86 -6.43
CA GLU A 52 34.43 -4.38 -5.76
C GLU A 52 34.48 -4.86 -4.31
N ILE A 53 33.34 -5.28 -3.78
CA ILE A 53 33.18 -5.77 -2.43
C ILE A 53 32.54 -7.14 -2.57
N ASN A 54 33.25 -8.21 -2.18
CA ASN A 54 32.63 -9.50 -1.88
C ASN A 54 31.70 -9.30 -0.67
N LEU A 55 30.56 -8.65 -0.90
CA LEU A 55 29.56 -8.37 0.11
C LEU A 55 29.13 -9.71 0.70
N HIS A 56 29.23 -9.78 2.02
CA HIS A 56 28.76 -10.97 2.71
C HIS A 56 27.27 -11.20 2.37
N PRO A 57 26.81 -12.44 2.15
CA PRO A 57 25.42 -12.72 1.76
C PRO A 57 24.38 -12.08 2.69
N TYR A 58 24.72 -11.96 3.98
CA TYR A 58 23.90 -11.24 4.97
C TYR A 58 23.70 -9.76 4.62
N SER A 59 24.77 -9.06 4.20
CA SER A 59 24.71 -7.65 3.82
C SER A 59 23.88 -7.45 2.56
N VAL A 60 24.01 -8.36 1.59
CA VAL A 60 23.19 -8.38 0.39
C VAL A 60 21.71 -8.56 0.75
N GLU A 61 21.40 -9.51 1.62
CA GLU A 61 20.02 -9.74 2.06
C GLU A 61 19.42 -8.56 2.81
N LYS A 62 20.20 -7.94 3.71
CA LYS A 62 19.76 -6.74 4.42
C LYS A 62 19.59 -5.54 3.50
N GLY A 63 20.44 -5.37 2.50
CA GLY A 63 20.32 -4.26 1.56
C GLY A 63 19.08 -4.36 0.68
N TYR A 64 18.77 -5.56 0.17
CA TYR A 64 17.52 -5.79 -0.57
C TYR A 64 16.28 -5.67 0.33
N GLN A 65 16.32 -6.11 1.58
CA GLN A 65 15.25 -5.89 2.56
C GLN A 65 15.03 -4.40 2.85
N ALA A 66 16.12 -3.61 2.91
CA ALA A 66 16.06 -2.17 3.09
C ALA A 66 15.45 -1.47 1.86
N ILE A 67 15.80 -1.88 0.64
CA ILE A 67 15.14 -1.38 -0.58
C ILE A 67 13.65 -1.74 -0.59
N ALA A 68 13.30 -2.96 -0.20
CA ALA A 68 11.91 -3.40 -0.13
C ALA A 68 11.13 -2.79 1.04
N GLY A 69 11.79 -2.13 1.99
CA GLY A 69 11.14 -1.62 3.20
C GLY A 69 10.50 -2.71 4.07
N THR A 70 10.90 -3.98 3.92
CA THR A 70 10.37 -5.11 4.69
C THR A 70 11.40 -6.23 4.83
N ASP A 71 11.43 -6.85 6.00
CA ASP A 71 12.26 -8.03 6.31
C ASP A 71 11.63 -9.34 5.83
N THR A 72 10.39 -9.29 5.35
CA THR A 72 9.64 -10.50 5.03
C THR A 72 10.04 -11.11 3.69
N VAL A 73 10.61 -10.33 2.77
CA VAL A 73 10.98 -10.74 1.40
C VAL A 73 12.45 -11.19 1.33
N LYS A 74 12.73 -12.13 0.41
CA LYS A 74 14.10 -12.63 0.19
C LYS A 74 14.82 -11.76 -0.83
N ALA A 75 16.14 -11.64 -0.69
CA ALA A 75 17.01 -10.93 -1.63
C ALA A 75 16.74 -11.25 -3.10
N GLN A 76 16.70 -12.54 -3.44
CA GLN A 76 16.48 -13.03 -4.81
C GLN A 76 15.12 -12.61 -5.39
N GLU A 77 14.09 -12.42 -4.54
CA GLU A 77 12.77 -11.95 -4.99
C GLU A 77 12.86 -10.48 -5.38
N VAL A 78 13.47 -9.67 -4.52
CA VAL A 78 13.62 -8.23 -4.73
C VAL A 78 14.50 -7.98 -5.94
N GLU A 79 15.63 -8.66 -6.05
CA GLU A 79 16.53 -8.60 -7.21
C GLU A 79 15.79 -8.90 -8.52
N TYR A 80 15.01 -9.99 -8.56
CA TYR A 80 14.20 -10.31 -9.72
C TYR A 80 13.17 -9.22 -10.03
N ILE A 81 12.47 -8.69 -9.03
CA ILE A 81 11.45 -7.65 -9.25
C ILE A 81 12.08 -6.35 -9.73
N LEU A 82 13.26 -6.00 -9.21
CA LEU A 82 14.03 -4.84 -9.66
C LEU A 82 14.51 -4.96 -11.11
N SER A 83 14.57 -6.19 -11.65
CA SER A 83 14.87 -6.44 -13.06
C SER A 83 13.67 -6.26 -14.00
N LEU A 84 12.45 -6.07 -13.47
CA LEU A 84 11.23 -5.87 -14.26
C LEU A 84 11.06 -4.42 -14.71
N GLU A 85 10.16 -4.23 -15.68
CA GLU A 85 9.74 -2.92 -16.15
C GLU A 85 8.95 -2.22 -15.04
N ASP A 86 9.32 -0.97 -14.76
CA ASP A 86 8.84 -0.19 -13.62
C ASP A 86 9.09 -0.90 -12.26
N PRO A 87 10.35 -1.01 -11.83
CA PRO A 87 10.74 -1.81 -10.67
C PRO A 87 10.17 -1.27 -9.34
N LEU A 88 9.99 0.05 -9.23
CA LEU A 88 9.41 0.67 -8.03
C LEU A 88 7.97 0.24 -7.84
N GLN A 89 7.13 0.37 -8.87
CA GLN A 89 5.73 -0.04 -8.78
C GLN A 89 5.60 -1.56 -8.62
N CYS A 90 6.43 -2.33 -9.32
CA CYS A 90 6.42 -3.79 -9.21
C CYS A 90 6.80 -4.28 -7.80
N LEU A 91 7.76 -3.63 -7.14
CA LEU A 91 8.19 -3.97 -5.79
C LEU A 91 7.07 -3.73 -4.77
N ASP A 92 6.45 -2.55 -4.81
CA ASP A 92 5.29 -2.21 -3.99
C ASP A 92 4.12 -3.18 -4.21
N ASP A 93 3.84 -3.49 -5.47
CA ASP A 93 2.76 -4.39 -5.85
C ASP A 93 3.03 -5.81 -5.36
N TYR A 94 4.27 -6.28 -5.45
CA TYR A 94 4.67 -7.57 -4.91
C TYR A 94 4.51 -7.65 -3.39
N ILE A 95 5.04 -6.67 -2.65
CA ILE A 95 4.98 -6.65 -1.17
C ILE A 95 3.52 -6.73 -0.69
N LEU A 96 2.62 -5.96 -1.31
CA LEU A 96 1.22 -5.91 -0.91
C LEU A 96 0.42 -7.14 -1.34
N SER A 97 0.72 -7.72 -2.50
CA SER A 97 -0.01 -8.85 -3.06
C SER A 97 0.60 -10.22 -2.76
N ARG A 98 1.76 -10.27 -2.09
CA ARG A 98 2.55 -11.47 -1.78
C ARG A 98 1.72 -12.64 -1.22
N GLN A 99 0.78 -12.37 -0.32
CA GLN A 99 -0.08 -13.40 0.28
C GLN A 99 -0.92 -14.17 -0.75
N LEU A 100 -1.20 -13.55 -1.90
CA LEU A 100 -1.97 -14.10 -3.02
C LEU A 100 -1.09 -14.76 -4.08
N MET A 101 0.24 -14.66 -3.93
CA MET A 101 1.21 -15.13 -4.90
C MET A 101 1.92 -16.41 -4.44
N GLU A 102 2.34 -17.17 -5.43
CA GLU A 102 3.12 -18.40 -5.35
C GLU A 102 4.35 -18.23 -6.25
N LYS A 103 5.46 -18.84 -5.82
CA LYS A 103 6.71 -18.82 -6.57
C LYS A 103 6.73 -19.99 -7.53
N ILE A 104 7.25 -19.78 -8.72
CA ILE A 104 7.62 -20.86 -9.63
C ILE A 104 9.09 -20.70 -9.94
N ASP A 105 9.90 -21.51 -9.26
CA ASP A 105 11.33 -21.61 -9.55
C ASP A 105 11.49 -22.51 -10.77
N THR A 106 11.55 -21.92 -11.96
CA THR A 106 11.68 -22.67 -13.22
C THR A 106 13.10 -22.51 -13.71
N LYS A 107 13.99 -23.48 -13.44
CA LYS A 107 15.34 -23.63 -14.03
C LYS A 107 15.97 -22.32 -14.57
N GLY A 108 16.16 -21.32 -13.71
CA GLY A 108 16.84 -20.06 -14.04
C GLY A 108 15.98 -18.80 -14.15
N ASP A 109 14.65 -18.92 -14.30
CA ASP A 109 13.72 -17.78 -14.29
C ASP A 109 12.78 -17.86 -13.09
N LEU A 110 13.03 -17.03 -12.07
CA LEU A 110 12.10 -16.84 -10.97
C LEU A 110 10.83 -16.16 -11.51
N LYS A 111 9.72 -16.87 -11.64
CA LYS A 111 8.44 -16.28 -12.06
C LYS A 111 7.48 -16.20 -10.88
N VAL A 112 6.77 -15.08 -10.81
CA VAL A 112 5.73 -14.86 -9.81
C VAL A 112 4.39 -15.22 -10.45
N ARG A 113 3.61 -16.08 -9.79
CA ARG A 113 2.26 -16.44 -10.25
C ARG A 113 1.28 -16.29 -9.10
N PHE A 114 0.01 -16.10 -9.41
CA PHE A 114 -1.04 -16.29 -8.41
C PHE A 114 -1.09 -17.74 -7.90
N LYS A 115 -1.42 -17.91 -6.62
CA LYS A 115 -1.69 -19.22 -6.04
C LYS A 115 -2.76 -19.97 -6.83
N LYS A 116 -2.76 -21.30 -6.81
CA LYS A 116 -3.75 -22.13 -7.55
C LYS A 116 -5.20 -21.64 -7.38
N ARG A 117 -5.59 -21.25 -6.17
CA ARG A 117 -6.92 -20.69 -5.83
C ARG A 117 -7.25 -19.39 -6.61
N TYR A 118 -6.26 -18.54 -6.86
CA TYR A 118 -6.41 -17.24 -7.52
C TYR A 118 -5.92 -17.24 -8.97
N SER A 119 -5.60 -18.41 -9.53
CA SER A 119 -5.08 -18.53 -10.90
C SER A 119 -6.11 -18.14 -11.97
N PHE A 120 -7.39 -18.44 -11.72
CA PHE A 120 -8.49 -18.15 -12.64
C PHE A 120 -8.84 -16.66 -12.67
N LYS A 121 -8.79 -16.07 -13.88
CA LYS A 121 -9.14 -14.65 -14.10
C LYS A 121 -10.58 -14.34 -13.70
N LEU A 122 -11.53 -15.22 -14.01
CA LEU A 122 -12.95 -15.06 -13.65
C LEU A 122 -13.14 -15.02 -12.12
N TYR A 123 -12.45 -15.89 -11.39
CA TYR A 123 -12.50 -15.91 -9.93
C TYR A 123 -11.97 -14.60 -9.32
N ARG A 124 -10.86 -14.06 -9.84
CA ARG A 124 -10.34 -12.76 -9.41
C ARG A 124 -11.30 -11.62 -9.72
N THR A 125 -11.95 -11.61 -10.88
CA THR A 125 -12.96 -10.61 -11.24
C THR A 125 -14.18 -10.69 -10.31
N TRP A 126 -14.64 -11.90 -9.99
CA TRP A 126 -15.75 -12.11 -9.05
C TRP A 126 -15.39 -11.63 -7.63
N LEU A 127 -14.20 -11.95 -7.13
CA LEU A 127 -13.71 -11.44 -5.85
C LEU A 127 -13.62 -9.92 -5.84
N LYS A 128 -13.12 -9.31 -6.91
CA LYS A 128 -13.09 -7.84 -7.06
C LYS A 128 -14.50 -7.25 -6.95
N ALA A 129 -15.47 -7.81 -7.67
CA ALA A 129 -16.87 -7.38 -7.59
C ALA A 129 -17.45 -7.53 -6.17
N MET A 130 -17.18 -8.66 -5.51
CA MET A 130 -17.61 -8.93 -4.14
C MET A 130 -17.00 -7.93 -3.14
N TYR A 131 -15.70 -7.63 -3.23
CA TYR A 131 -15.07 -6.63 -2.36
C TYR A 131 -15.58 -5.21 -2.63
N THR A 132 -15.86 -4.86 -3.89
CA THR A 132 -16.51 -3.58 -4.21
C THR A 132 -17.92 -3.50 -3.60
N PHE A 133 -18.69 -4.58 -3.66
CA PHE A 133 -20.00 -4.64 -3.02
C PHE A 133 -19.90 -4.44 -1.50
N PHE A 134 -18.98 -5.16 -0.83
CA PHE A 134 -18.77 -4.98 0.61
C PHE A 134 -18.30 -3.56 0.96
N TYR A 135 -17.41 -2.97 0.15
CA TYR A 135 -16.99 -1.58 0.33
C TYR A 135 -18.20 -0.63 0.31
N ILE A 136 -19.07 -0.75 -0.70
CA ILE A 136 -20.28 0.06 -0.82
C ILE A 136 -21.17 -0.17 0.40
N PHE A 137 -21.47 -1.42 0.74
CA PHE A 137 -22.32 -1.78 1.88
C PHE A 137 -21.82 -1.19 3.21
N PHE A 138 -20.53 -1.34 3.51
CA PHE A 138 -19.95 -0.80 4.74
C PHE A 138 -19.80 0.72 4.73
N ALA A 139 -19.56 1.34 3.58
CA ALA A 139 -19.57 2.80 3.44
C ALA A 139 -20.97 3.38 3.70
N PHE A 140 -22.01 2.74 3.17
CA PHE A 140 -23.40 3.09 3.48
C PHE A 140 -23.70 2.94 4.97
N LEU A 141 -23.22 1.85 5.59
CA LEU A 141 -23.40 1.63 7.03
C LEU A 141 -22.67 2.70 7.86
N ALA A 142 -21.46 3.09 7.48
CA ALA A 142 -20.69 4.14 8.14
C ALA A 142 -21.41 5.49 8.14
N ILE A 143 -22.02 5.85 6.99
CA ILE A 143 -22.73 7.12 6.77
C ILE A 143 -24.22 7.01 7.12
N SER A 144 -24.70 5.83 7.54
CA SER A 144 -26.12 5.59 7.83
C SER A 144 -26.77 6.60 8.79
N PRO A 145 -26.11 7.12 9.85
CA PRO A 145 -26.76 8.11 10.73
C PRO A 145 -27.04 9.43 10.03
N PHE A 146 -26.25 9.78 9.01
CA PHE A 146 -26.46 10.97 8.21
C PHE A 146 -27.64 10.78 7.23
N LEU A 147 -27.72 9.63 6.57
CA LEU A 147 -28.80 9.32 5.63
C LEU A 147 -30.15 9.14 6.33
N ALA A 148 -30.15 8.67 7.58
CA ALA A 148 -31.34 8.37 8.36
C ALA A 148 -31.83 9.56 9.21
N GLN A 149 -31.10 10.69 9.23
CA GLN A 149 -31.40 11.85 10.07
C GLN A 149 -32.81 12.38 9.83
N ASP A 150 -33.17 12.60 8.56
CA ASP A 150 -34.45 13.20 8.17
C ASP A 150 -35.62 12.24 8.40
N TYR A 151 -35.38 10.93 8.25
CA TYR A 151 -36.42 9.91 8.41
C TYR A 151 -36.80 9.68 9.88
N PHE A 152 -35.84 9.75 10.80
CA PHE A 152 -36.06 9.50 12.23
C PHE A 152 -36.18 10.78 13.08
N GLY A 153 -36.07 11.97 12.48
CA GLY A 153 -36.16 13.25 13.19
C GLY A 153 -35.08 13.41 14.27
N ILE A 154 -33.87 12.90 14.01
CA ILE A 154 -32.79 12.87 15.01
C ILE A 154 -32.16 14.28 15.11
N PRO A 155 -32.04 14.86 16.33
CA PRO A 155 -31.36 16.14 16.49
C PRO A 155 -29.87 16.02 16.14
N VAL A 156 -29.31 17.05 15.50
CA VAL A 156 -27.94 17.10 14.96
C VAL A 156 -26.87 16.67 15.98
N PHE A 157 -27.05 17.01 17.26
CA PHE A 157 -26.11 16.62 18.31
C PHE A 157 -26.06 15.09 18.53
N LYS A 158 -27.19 14.39 18.44
CA LYS A 158 -27.24 12.92 18.56
C LYS A 158 -26.71 12.21 17.31
N MET A 159 -26.82 12.84 16.13
CA MET A 159 -26.21 12.32 14.90
C MET A 159 -24.69 12.14 15.05
N PHE A 160 -24.00 13.13 15.64
CA PHE A 160 -22.56 13.03 15.89
C PHE A 160 -22.23 11.86 16.83
N THR A 161 -23.04 11.64 17.87
CA THR A 161 -22.82 10.49 18.77
C THR A 161 -22.97 9.16 18.03
N TYR A 162 -23.94 9.03 17.13
CA TYR A 162 -24.10 7.81 16.32
C TYR A 162 -22.97 7.63 15.30
N LEU A 163 -22.49 8.71 14.67
CA LEU A 163 -21.33 8.67 13.78
C LEU A 163 -20.07 8.16 14.47
N VAL A 164 -19.83 8.57 15.71
CA VAL A 164 -18.68 8.07 16.50
C VAL A 164 -18.74 6.56 16.67
N PHE A 165 -19.93 5.96 16.72
CA PHE A 165 -20.08 4.51 16.76
C PHE A 165 -20.04 3.87 15.36
N THR A 166 -20.79 4.38 14.37
CA THR A 166 -20.88 3.70 13.05
C THR A 166 -19.62 3.83 12.21
N LEU A 167 -18.87 4.92 12.36
CA LEU A 167 -17.72 5.22 11.52
C LEU A 167 -16.52 4.28 11.78
N PRO A 168 -16.14 3.94 13.02
CA PRO A 168 -15.13 2.91 13.25
C PRO A 168 -15.53 1.54 12.68
N PHE A 169 -16.76 1.09 12.91
CA PHE A 169 -17.20 -0.21 12.40
C PHE A 169 -17.29 -0.20 10.87
N GLY A 170 -18.12 0.65 10.28
CA GLY A 170 -18.29 0.71 8.83
C GLY A 170 -17.01 1.13 8.10
N GLY A 171 -16.27 2.09 8.63
CA GLY A 171 -15.04 2.61 8.03
C GLY A 171 -13.90 1.61 8.00
N ILE A 172 -13.63 0.89 9.09
CA ILE A 172 -12.55 -0.13 9.14
C ILE A 172 -12.87 -1.27 8.18
N TYR A 173 -14.11 -1.77 8.15
CA TYR A 173 -14.50 -2.85 7.23
C TYR A 173 -14.52 -2.40 5.76
N ALA A 174 -14.97 -1.18 5.48
CA ALA A 174 -14.89 -0.60 4.13
C ALA A 174 -13.43 -0.48 3.68
N TRP A 175 -12.55 0.04 4.53
CA TRP A 175 -11.11 0.13 4.23
C TRP A 175 -10.48 -1.25 4.02
N ALA A 176 -10.82 -2.25 4.84
CA ALA A 176 -10.34 -3.61 4.68
C ALA A 176 -10.78 -4.24 3.35
N ALA A 177 -12.03 -4.02 2.93
CA ALA A 177 -12.55 -4.48 1.64
C ALA A 177 -11.81 -3.81 0.46
N LEU A 178 -11.58 -2.50 0.54
CA LEU A 178 -10.81 -1.76 -0.48
C LEU A 178 -9.36 -2.22 -0.55
N ASN A 179 -8.73 -2.46 0.60
CA ASN A 179 -7.37 -2.98 0.69
C ASN A 179 -7.28 -4.37 0.03
N ALA A 180 -8.22 -5.29 0.33
CA ALA A 180 -8.28 -6.60 -0.31
C ALA A 180 -8.45 -6.52 -1.84
N PHE A 181 -9.30 -5.60 -2.33
CA PHE A 181 -9.43 -5.32 -3.77
C PHE A 181 -8.10 -4.83 -4.37
N SER A 182 -7.43 -3.88 -3.72
CA SER A 182 -6.15 -3.33 -4.19
C SER A 182 -5.07 -4.39 -4.29
N LYS A 183 -4.97 -5.32 -3.33
CA LYS A 183 -4.02 -6.44 -3.37
C LYS A 183 -4.20 -7.31 -4.61
N ILE A 184 -5.45 -7.61 -5.00
CA ILE A 184 -5.73 -8.38 -6.21
C ILE A 184 -5.30 -7.60 -7.45
N ARG A 185 -5.67 -6.31 -7.54
CA ARG A 185 -5.35 -5.47 -8.70
C ARG A 185 -3.85 -5.28 -8.89
N ARG A 186 -3.12 -5.01 -7.81
CA ARG A 186 -1.66 -4.89 -7.80
C ARG A 186 -0.98 -6.19 -8.20
N GLY A 187 -1.50 -7.32 -7.73
CA GLY A 187 -0.99 -8.62 -8.16
C GLY A 187 -1.23 -8.89 -9.65
N GLU A 188 -2.35 -8.42 -10.21
CA GLU A 188 -2.62 -8.53 -11.64
C GLU A 188 -1.66 -7.66 -12.45
N HIS A 189 -1.39 -6.45 -11.96
CA HIS A 189 -0.42 -5.53 -12.55
C HIS A 189 0.98 -6.16 -12.60
N LEU A 190 1.47 -6.71 -11.50
CA LEU A 190 2.77 -7.37 -11.46
C LEU A 190 2.89 -8.51 -12.49
N VAL A 191 1.89 -9.39 -12.55
CA VAL A 191 1.89 -10.53 -13.48
C VAL A 191 1.81 -10.06 -14.94
N CYS A 192 1.09 -8.97 -15.22
CA CYS A 192 1.07 -8.36 -16.54
C CYS A 192 2.44 -7.77 -16.92
N ASN A 193 3.09 -7.02 -16.03
CA ASN A 193 4.42 -6.44 -16.29
C ASN A 193 5.49 -7.52 -16.49
N GLN A 194 5.40 -8.65 -15.79
CA GLN A 194 6.28 -9.80 -16.04
C GLN A 194 6.18 -10.36 -17.46
N SER A 195 5.01 -10.27 -18.11
CA SER A 195 4.84 -10.75 -19.49
C SER A 195 5.49 -9.81 -20.52
N GLN A 196 5.65 -8.53 -20.17
CA GLN A 196 6.34 -7.54 -20.99
C GLN A 196 7.87 -7.74 -20.92
N HIS A 197 8.37 -8.21 -19.76
CA HIS A 197 9.73 -8.75 -19.59
C HIS A 197 9.83 -10.22 -20.04
N THR A 198 9.55 -10.50 -21.31
CA THR A 198 9.99 -11.78 -21.90
C THR A 198 11.45 -11.63 -22.33
N GLN A 199 12.33 -12.44 -21.72
CA GLN A 199 13.80 -12.46 -21.88
C GLN A 199 14.30 -11.97 -23.25
N ARG A 200 15.30 -11.07 -23.25
CA ARG A 200 16.28 -11.01 -24.35
C ARG A 200 16.92 -12.40 -24.42
N VAL A 201 16.45 -13.24 -25.33
CA VAL A 201 17.09 -14.51 -25.65
C VAL A 201 18.50 -14.17 -26.14
N ILE A 202 19.50 -14.35 -25.27
CA ILE A 202 20.90 -14.29 -25.69
C ILE A 202 21.16 -15.59 -26.44
N LEU A 203 20.99 -15.56 -27.77
CA LEU A 203 21.54 -16.58 -28.64
C LEU A 203 23.06 -16.48 -28.54
N LYS A 204 23.69 -17.39 -27.78
CA LYS A 204 25.11 -17.69 -27.95
C LYS A 204 25.29 -18.16 -29.39
N THR A 205 25.93 -17.33 -30.20
CA THR A 205 26.49 -17.71 -31.50
C THR A 205 27.96 -17.99 -31.30
#